data_AF-A0A8H7GX31-F1
#
_entry.id   AF-A0A8H7GX31-F1
#
_cell.length_a   1.000
_cell.length_b   1.000
_cell.length_c   1.000
_cell.angle_alpha   90.00
_cell.angle_beta   90.00
_cell.angle_gamma   90.00
#
_symmetry.space_group_name_H-M   'P 1'
#
loop_
_entity.id
_entity.type
_entity.pdbx_description
1 polymer ?
#
loop_
_entity_poly.entity_id
_entity_poly.type
_entity_poly.pdbx_seq_one_letter_code
_entity_poly.pdbx_strand_id
1 'polypeptide(L)'
;MTTRLLQLVFRSGLRALHLLSFNIRLHHQAAEKPAFTSANTVADLALMIDASITGKKAPIKREGVLDALKACKELQKGLFEHDKFARGSAHEQIQAQIDAVLSCESVLFDADLLKLVLLIKFPPATTIKILQRYYDRNPAAIITKDTALIALRDSLYNSDLPGAIKITDLTTGHPNYIAQKNDDLRRGTLKLAGSAIGITLFLKLGVQQIIEMGWLAPTWQHLGSINAMVLTYILNSSFFVTVVKFGRQLSSAGGNFLTWQKGTFYTHWYRHADEMAFCTKIMEADVKLNGGPENSAWLVEELCRKDDRLAEGGNLRAGFTRDGYKIRLLEPKDKWQIVTSLV
;
A
#
# COMPACT_ATOMS: atom_id res chain seq x y z
N MET A 1 65.19 -20.30 47.24
CA MET A 1 65.09 -19.77 45.85
C MET A 1 63.90 -20.40 45.08
N THR A 2 62.76 -20.65 45.72
CA THR A 2 61.66 -21.44 45.12
C THR A 2 60.29 -20.76 45.15
N THR A 3 60.16 -19.57 45.74
CA THR A 3 58.87 -18.86 45.86
C THR A 3 58.65 -17.74 44.84
N ARG A 4 59.69 -17.27 44.12
CA ARG A 4 59.57 -16.21 43.10
C ARG A 4 59.24 -16.70 41.68
N LEU A 5 59.53 -17.96 41.36
CA LEU A 5 59.24 -18.54 40.03
C LEU A 5 57.75 -18.88 39.86
N LEU A 6 57.05 -19.24 40.94
CA LEU A 6 55.63 -19.62 40.90
C LEU A 6 54.69 -18.43 40.66
N GLN A 7 55.06 -17.23 41.13
CA GLN A 7 54.25 -16.01 40.91
C GLN A 7 54.38 -15.45 39.48
N LEU A 8 55.49 -15.74 38.80
CA LEU A 8 55.72 -15.26 37.43
C LEU A 8 54.92 -16.09 36.41
N VAL A 9 54.86 -17.41 36.60
CA VAL A 9 54.08 -18.33 35.74
C VAL A 9 52.57 -18.07 35.84
N PHE A 10 52.06 -17.74 37.03
CA PHE A 10 50.64 -17.43 37.22
C PHE A 10 50.22 -16.10 36.57
N ARG A 11 51.10 -15.09 36.54
CA ARG A 11 50.82 -13.79 35.91
C ARG A 11 50.88 -13.84 34.38
N SER A 12 51.74 -14.69 33.80
CA SER A 12 51.77 -14.90 32.35
C SER A 12 50.61 -15.76 31.84
N GLY A 13 50.17 -16.76 32.62
CA GLY A 13 48.99 -17.58 32.29
C GLY A 13 47.68 -16.78 32.27
N LEU A 14 47.48 -15.86 33.22
CA LEU A 14 46.28 -15.01 33.23
C LEU A 14 46.23 -14.01 32.07
N ARG A 15 47.39 -13.50 31.61
CA ARG A 15 47.44 -12.60 30.43
C ARG A 15 47.20 -13.35 29.12
N ALA A 16 47.65 -14.60 29.01
CA ALA A 16 47.37 -15.45 27.86
C ALA A 16 45.86 -15.81 27.77
N LEU A 17 45.20 -16.07 28.90
CA LEU A 17 43.75 -16.29 28.97
C LEU A 17 42.93 -15.02 28.69
N HIS A 18 43.44 -13.84 29.06
CA HIS A 18 42.81 -12.57 28.70
C HIS A 18 42.97 -12.23 27.20
N LEU A 19 44.08 -12.60 26.57
CA LEU A 19 44.29 -12.40 25.13
C LEU A 19 43.55 -13.45 24.29
N LEU A 20 43.39 -14.69 24.78
CA LEU A 20 42.54 -15.70 24.17
C LEU A 20 41.04 -15.34 24.28
N SER A 21 40.60 -14.80 25.41
CA SER A 21 39.21 -14.35 25.56
C SER A 21 38.90 -13.08 24.75
N PHE A 22 39.89 -12.21 24.50
CA PHE A 22 39.73 -11.06 23.61
C PHE A 22 39.68 -11.48 22.12
N ASN A 23 40.50 -12.47 21.71
CA ASN A 23 40.45 -12.99 20.34
C ASN A 23 39.21 -13.85 20.05
N ILE A 24 38.65 -14.54 21.05
CA ILE A 24 37.35 -15.23 20.91
C ILE A 24 36.21 -14.22 20.78
N ARG A 25 36.33 -13.02 21.39
CA ARG A 25 35.36 -11.92 21.21
C ARG A 25 35.51 -11.16 19.89
N LEU A 26 36.72 -11.06 19.35
CA LEU A 26 36.99 -10.42 18.05
C LEU A 26 36.72 -11.33 16.85
N HIS A 27 36.81 -12.65 16.99
CA HIS A 27 36.38 -13.57 15.93
C HIS A 27 34.87 -13.81 15.86
N HIS A 28 34.07 -13.18 16.72
CA HIS A 28 32.61 -13.12 16.59
C HIS A 28 32.12 -11.89 15.81
N GLN A 29 33.02 -11.19 15.11
CA GLN A 29 32.72 -10.02 14.29
C GLN A 29 33.02 -10.18 12.79
N ALA A 30 33.24 -11.41 12.32
CA ALA A 30 33.47 -11.69 10.91
C ALA A 30 32.75 -12.97 10.45
N ALA A 31 31.42 -12.96 10.55
CA ALA A 31 30.52 -13.73 9.70
C ALA A 31 29.11 -13.17 9.90
N GLU A 32 28.61 -12.40 8.94
CA GLU A 32 27.19 -12.07 8.82
C GLU A 32 26.40 -13.37 8.59
N LYS A 33 26.10 -14.10 9.67
CA LYS A 33 25.05 -15.12 9.71
C LYS A 33 23.76 -14.43 10.13
N PRO A 34 22.59 -14.75 9.55
CA PRO A 34 21.34 -14.13 9.96
C PRO A 34 21.08 -14.50 11.43
N ALA A 35 20.96 -13.47 12.27
CA ALA A 35 20.96 -13.59 13.74
C ALA A 35 19.83 -14.47 14.30
N PHE A 36 18.84 -14.86 13.48
CA PHE A 36 17.64 -15.58 13.89
C PHE A 36 17.55 -17.02 13.35
N THR A 37 18.61 -17.54 12.72
CA THR A 37 18.63 -18.89 12.11
C THR A 37 18.56 -20.06 13.09
N SER A 38 18.66 -19.81 14.40
CA SER A 38 18.64 -20.84 15.45
C SER A 38 17.34 -20.92 16.26
N ALA A 39 16.32 -20.10 15.93
CA ALA A 39 15.07 -20.09 16.68
C ALA A 39 14.18 -21.29 16.30
N ASN A 40 14.17 -22.32 17.15
CA ASN A 40 13.35 -23.52 16.94
C ASN A 40 12.02 -23.47 17.70
N THR A 41 11.87 -22.55 18.66
CA THR A 41 10.65 -22.38 19.47
C THR A 41 10.21 -20.91 19.52
N VAL A 42 8.93 -20.67 19.83
CA VAL A 42 8.37 -19.32 19.98
C VAL A 42 9.03 -18.55 21.13
N ALA A 43 9.40 -19.26 22.21
CA ALA A 43 10.07 -18.65 23.37
C ALA A 43 11.51 -18.22 23.05
N ASP A 44 12.26 -19.05 22.30
CA ASP A 44 13.61 -18.69 21.86
C ASP A 44 13.57 -17.49 20.91
N LEU A 45 12.60 -17.48 19.98
CA LEU A 45 12.41 -16.35 19.07
C LEU A 45 12.10 -15.06 19.83
N ALA A 46 11.23 -15.11 20.85
CA ALA A 46 10.90 -13.97 21.70
C ALA A 46 12.15 -13.42 22.41
N LEU A 47 12.97 -14.30 23.02
CA LEU A 47 14.22 -13.89 23.68
C LEU A 47 15.22 -13.26 22.70
N MET A 48 15.32 -13.80 21.49
CA MET A 48 16.21 -13.26 20.46
C MET A 48 15.71 -11.90 19.94
N ILE A 49 14.41 -11.74 19.74
CA ILE A 49 13.79 -10.46 19.38
C ILE A 49 13.99 -9.44 20.51
N ASP A 50 13.84 -9.85 21.76
CA ASP A 50 14.02 -8.95 22.89
C ASP A 50 15.47 -8.47 23.03
N ALA A 51 16.44 -9.38 22.88
CA ALA A 51 17.86 -9.04 22.95
C ALA A 51 18.33 -8.18 21.75
N SER A 52 17.74 -8.37 20.57
CA SER A 52 18.24 -7.76 19.32
C SER A 52 17.48 -6.51 18.89
N ILE A 53 16.19 -6.40 19.24
CA ILE A 53 15.26 -5.37 18.78
C ILE A 53 14.65 -4.61 19.96
N THR A 54 13.76 -5.20 20.75
CA THR A 54 12.94 -4.43 21.71
C THR A 54 13.76 -3.88 22.89
N GLY A 55 14.84 -4.55 23.29
CA GLY A 55 15.75 -4.10 24.35
C GLY A 55 16.76 -3.02 23.93
N LYS A 56 16.82 -2.65 22.64
CA LYS A 56 17.79 -1.65 22.15
C LYS A 56 17.16 -0.27 22.01
N LYS A 57 17.81 0.73 22.61
CA LYS A 57 17.47 2.15 22.47
C LYS A 57 18.02 2.81 21.19
N ALA A 58 18.93 2.13 20.49
CA ALA A 58 19.53 2.63 19.26
C ALA A 58 18.67 2.26 18.03
N PRO A 59 18.64 3.09 16.97
CA PRO A 59 17.89 2.80 15.77
C PRO A 59 18.39 1.51 15.12
N ILE A 60 17.46 0.61 14.82
CA ILE A 60 17.76 -0.72 14.32
C ILE A 60 17.84 -0.69 12.80
N LYS A 61 18.85 -1.36 12.24
CA LYS A 61 18.99 -1.51 10.78
C LYS A 61 17.81 -2.31 10.21
N ARG A 62 17.29 -1.89 9.06
CA ARG A 62 16.15 -2.52 8.36
C ARG A 62 16.36 -4.03 8.13
N GLU A 63 17.57 -4.45 7.80
CA GLU A 63 17.92 -5.86 7.57
C GLU A 63 17.65 -6.73 8.80
N GLY A 64 18.02 -6.26 9.99
CA GLY A 64 17.76 -6.99 11.23
C GLY A 64 16.27 -7.16 11.55
N VAL A 65 15.45 -6.17 11.17
CA VAL A 65 13.98 -6.25 11.29
C VAL A 65 13.42 -7.28 10.31
N LEU A 66 13.89 -7.26 9.06
CA LEU A 66 13.43 -8.22 8.04
C LEU A 66 13.84 -9.65 8.39
N ASP A 67 15.04 -9.87 8.93
CA ASP A 67 15.49 -11.18 9.33
C ASP A 67 14.69 -11.73 10.52
N ALA A 68 14.32 -10.88 11.48
CA ALA A 68 13.40 -11.26 12.56
C ALA A 68 12.03 -11.67 12.02
N LEU A 69 11.48 -10.87 11.10
CA LEU A 69 10.17 -11.15 10.49
C LEU A 69 10.19 -12.41 9.62
N LYS A 70 11.28 -12.66 8.89
CA LYS A 70 11.47 -13.92 8.16
C LYS A 70 11.51 -15.12 9.11
N ALA A 71 12.21 -15.00 10.24
CA ALA A 71 12.22 -16.06 11.25
C ALA A 71 10.83 -16.30 11.85
N CYS A 72 10.05 -15.24 12.12
CA CYS A 72 8.65 -15.38 12.51
C CYS A 72 7.83 -16.15 11.46
N LYS A 73 8.03 -15.86 10.17
CA LYS A 73 7.35 -16.56 9.07
C LYS A 73 7.74 -18.03 8.99
N GLU A 74 9.02 -18.36 9.04
CA GLU A 74 9.47 -19.75 8.97
C GLU A 74 8.93 -20.57 10.15
N LEU A 75 8.93 -19.99 11.36
CA LEU A 75 8.33 -20.63 12.52
C LEU A 75 6.81 -20.82 12.36
N GLN A 76 6.12 -19.82 11.80
CA GLN A 76 4.69 -19.92 11.49
C GLN A 76 4.41 -21.06 10.50
N LYS A 77 5.27 -21.26 9.49
CA LYS A 77 5.16 -22.36 8.53
C LYS A 77 5.34 -23.73 9.19
N GLY A 78 6.33 -23.89 10.06
CA GLY A 78 6.58 -25.15 10.77
C GLY A 78 5.43 -25.60 11.67
N LEU A 79 4.67 -24.65 12.24
CA LEU A 79 3.50 -24.95 13.06
C LEU A 79 2.31 -25.49 12.25
N PHE A 80 2.10 -25.04 11.01
CA PHE A 80 1.04 -25.56 10.14
C PHE A 80 1.24 -27.05 9.79
N GLU A 81 2.48 -27.54 9.80
CA GLU A 81 2.80 -28.93 9.47
C GLU A 81 2.59 -29.88 10.65
N HIS A 82 2.81 -29.40 11.89
CA HIS A 82 2.79 -30.25 13.08
C HIS A 82 1.55 -30.09 13.97
N ASP A 83 0.84 -28.97 13.88
CA ASP A 83 -0.19 -28.61 14.86
C ASP A 83 -1.52 -28.19 14.22
N LYS A 84 -2.11 -29.09 13.42
CA LYS A 84 -3.43 -28.90 12.81
C LYS A 84 -4.58 -28.86 13.82
N PHE A 85 -4.33 -29.14 15.11
CA PHE A 85 -5.38 -29.39 16.10
C PHE A 85 -5.19 -28.67 17.46
N ALA A 86 -4.03 -28.12 17.82
CA ALA A 86 -3.94 -27.30 19.02
C ALA A 86 -4.51 -25.90 18.79
N ARG A 87 -5.35 -25.49 19.73
CA ARG A 87 -6.08 -24.23 19.69
C ARG A 87 -5.13 -23.06 19.95
N GLY A 88 -4.87 -22.25 18.91
CA GLY A 88 -4.68 -20.79 18.98
C GLY A 88 -3.39 -20.21 19.56
N SER A 89 -2.75 -20.83 20.56
CA SER A 89 -1.74 -20.14 21.37
C SER A 89 -0.44 -19.79 20.63
N ALA A 90 0.11 -20.70 19.82
CA ALA A 90 1.40 -20.47 19.16
C ALA A 90 1.32 -19.43 18.03
N HIS A 91 0.23 -19.43 17.26
CA HIS A 91 0.02 -18.45 16.20
C HIS A 91 -0.23 -17.04 16.77
N GLU A 92 -1.00 -16.95 17.86
CA GLU A 92 -1.21 -15.69 18.58
C GLU A 92 0.09 -15.16 19.18
N GLN A 93 0.93 -16.03 19.76
CA GLN A 93 2.23 -15.63 20.28
C GLN A 93 3.18 -15.15 19.19
N ILE A 94 3.26 -15.83 18.03
CA ILE A 94 4.07 -15.36 16.90
C ILE A 94 3.55 -14.03 16.38
N GLN A 95 2.23 -13.87 16.26
CA GLN A 95 1.64 -12.60 15.88
C GLN A 95 2.00 -11.51 16.88
N ALA A 96 1.96 -11.78 18.19
CA ALA A 96 2.39 -10.83 19.21
C ALA A 96 3.86 -10.46 19.07
N GLN A 97 4.74 -11.38 18.66
CA GLN A 97 6.14 -11.07 18.36
C GLN A 97 6.29 -10.18 17.12
N ILE A 98 5.53 -10.45 16.05
CA ILE A 98 5.49 -9.58 14.85
C ILE A 98 5.03 -8.17 15.24
N ASP A 99 3.96 -8.09 16.04
CA ASP A 99 3.42 -6.84 16.52
C ASP A 99 4.45 -6.12 17.40
N ALA A 100 5.14 -6.81 18.32
CA ALA A 100 6.18 -6.23 19.16
C ALA A 100 7.34 -5.64 18.35
N VAL A 101 7.82 -6.35 17.32
CA VAL A 101 8.87 -5.88 16.41
C VAL A 101 8.45 -4.60 15.69
N LEU A 102 7.25 -4.60 15.09
CA LEU A 102 6.74 -3.48 14.31
C LEU A 102 6.29 -2.29 15.16
N SER A 103 6.03 -2.51 16.45
CA SER A 103 5.64 -1.47 17.41
C SER A 103 6.80 -0.79 18.10
N CYS A 104 8.01 -1.33 17.97
CA CYS A 104 9.19 -0.80 18.64
C CYS A 104 9.49 0.62 18.14
N GLU A 105 9.74 1.56 19.06
CA GLU A 105 10.10 2.95 18.71
C GLU A 105 11.42 3.02 17.95
N SER A 106 12.35 2.12 18.25
CA SER A 106 13.67 2.02 17.59
C SER A 106 13.60 1.53 16.14
N VAL A 107 12.43 1.09 15.67
CA VAL A 107 12.20 0.65 14.29
C VAL A 107 11.51 1.77 13.50
N LEU A 108 12.18 2.23 12.44
CA LEU A 108 11.60 3.16 11.47
C LEU A 108 10.67 2.39 10.52
N PHE A 109 9.37 2.40 10.82
CA PHE A 109 8.37 1.72 10.00
C PHE A 109 7.88 2.61 8.84
N ASP A 110 8.73 2.74 7.82
CA ASP A 110 8.47 3.52 6.61
C ASP A 110 7.78 2.70 5.50
N ALA A 111 7.40 3.38 4.40
CA ALA A 111 6.73 2.74 3.26
C ALA A 111 7.62 1.70 2.55
N ASP A 112 8.93 1.91 2.53
CA ASP A 112 9.89 0.98 1.95
C ASP A 112 9.97 -0.31 2.77
N LEU A 113 10.05 -0.20 4.09
CA LEU A 113 10.03 -1.35 4.98
C LEU A 113 8.70 -2.09 4.87
N LEU A 114 7.56 -1.40 4.83
CA LEU A 114 6.25 -2.03 4.59
C LEU A 114 6.25 -2.86 3.30
N LYS A 115 6.77 -2.30 2.20
CA LYS A 115 6.86 -3.02 0.93
C LYS A 115 7.71 -4.28 1.04
N LEU A 116 8.85 -4.21 1.72
CA LEU A 116 9.72 -5.37 1.95
C LEU A 116 9.05 -6.42 2.85
N VAL A 117 8.30 -5.99 3.86
CA VAL A 117 7.53 -6.88 4.74
C VAL A 117 6.41 -7.60 3.98
N LEU A 118 5.70 -6.89 3.09
CA LEU A 118 4.68 -7.53 2.24
C LEU A 118 5.28 -8.52 1.25
N LEU A 119 6.51 -8.30 0.78
CA LEU A 119 7.24 -9.25 -0.07
C LEU A 119 7.62 -10.56 0.66
N ILE A 120 7.67 -10.54 1.99
CA ILE A 120 7.86 -11.77 2.78
C ILE A 120 6.66 -12.71 2.59
N LYS A 121 5.46 -12.22 2.22
CA LYS A 121 4.22 -13.00 2.00
C LYS A 121 3.77 -13.75 3.24
N PHE A 122 3.28 -13.02 4.23
CA PHE A 122 2.64 -13.60 5.41
C PHE A 122 1.22 -14.08 5.08
N PRO A 123 0.65 -15.01 5.86
CA PRO A 123 -0.76 -15.36 5.75
C PRO A 123 -1.66 -14.12 5.77
N PRO A 124 -2.79 -14.11 5.04
CA PRO A 124 -3.63 -12.92 4.89
C PRO A 124 -4.05 -12.28 6.23
N ALA A 125 -4.38 -13.08 7.24
CA ALA A 125 -4.74 -12.58 8.57
C ALA A 125 -3.62 -11.77 9.24
N THR A 126 -2.37 -12.23 9.13
CA THR A 126 -1.18 -11.52 9.61
C THR A 126 -0.91 -10.27 8.78
N THR A 127 -1.05 -10.36 7.45
CA THR A 127 -0.89 -9.22 6.54
C THR A 127 -1.86 -8.09 6.88
N ILE A 128 -3.12 -8.40 7.17
CA ILE A 128 -4.13 -7.42 7.61
C ILE A 128 -3.69 -6.71 8.89
N LYS A 129 -3.20 -7.45 9.90
CA LYS A 129 -2.70 -6.88 11.15
C LYS A 129 -1.49 -5.98 10.93
N ILE A 130 -0.56 -6.37 10.06
CA ILE A 130 0.61 -5.56 9.68
C ILE A 130 0.16 -4.24 9.04
N LEU A 131 -0.81 -4.28 8.12
CA LEU A 131 -1.36 -3.08 7.48
C LEU A 131 -2.03 -2.15 8.49
N GLN A 132 -2.84 -2.70 9.41
CA GLN A 132 -3.43 -1.92 10.50
C GLN A 132 -2.36 -1.27 11.37
N ARG A 133 -1.32 -2.03 11.74
CA ARG A 133 -0.22 -1.52 12.56
C ARG A 133 0.58 -0.42 11.87
N TYR A 134 0.71 -0.49 10.55
CA TYR A 134 1.36 0.56 9.77
C TYR A 134 0.61 1.89 9.88
N TYR A 135 -0.73 1.88 9.82
CA TYR A 135 -1.53 3.08 10.02
C TYR A 135 -1.57 3.55 11.48
N ASP A 136 -1.54 2.63 12.46
CA ASP A 136 -1.41 3.00 13.87
C ASP A 136 -0.14 3.84 14.12
N ARG A 137 0.97 3.42 13.51
CA ARG A 137 2.27 4.12 13.60
C ARG A 137 2.32 5.37 12.74
N ASN A 138 1.65 5.36 11.59
CA ASN A 138 1.68 6.44 10.62
C ASN A 138 0.24 6.80 10.18
N PRO A 139 -0.51 7.55 11.00
CA PRO A 139 -1.94 7.79 10.76
C PRO A 139 -2.21 8.60 9.48
N ALA A 140 -1.25 9.40 9.02
CA ALA A 140 -1.34 10.18 7.79
C ALA A 140 -0.65 9.51 6.58
N ALA A 141 -0.04 8.33 6.76
CA ALA A 141 0.65 7.65 5.67
C ALA A 141 -0.34 7.15 4.61
N ILE A 142 0.22 6.90 3.43
CA ILE A 142 -0.52 6.41 2.28
C ILE A 142 0.22 5.21 1.71
N ILE A 143 -0.52 4.13 1.49
CA ILE A 143 0.00 2.93 0.85
C ILE A 143 -0.26 3.06 -0.65
N THR A 144 0.81 3.10 -1.44
CA THR A 144 0.69 3.19 -2.91
C THR A 144 0.06 1.93 -3.49
N LYS A 145 -0.63 2.08 -4.63
CA LYS A 145 -1.24 0.96 -5.38
C LYS A 145 -0.27 -0.19 -5.60
N ASP A 146 0.97 0.12 -6.00
CA ASP A 146 1.98 -0.90 -6.30
C ASP A 146 2.35 -1.74 -5.07
N THR A 147 2.38 -1.11 -3.90
CA THR A 147 2.63 -1.79 -2.61
C THR A 147 1.42 -2.62 -2.20
N ALA A 148 0.22 -2.06 -2.34
CA ALA A 148 -1.04 -2.74 -2.04
C ALA A 148 -1.26 -3.98 -2.92
N LEU A 149 -0.85 -3.92 -4.19
CA LEU A 149 -0.93 -5.04 -5.14
C LEU A 149 -0.16 -6.28 -4.67
N ILE A 150 0.91 -6.12 -3.88
CA ILE A 150 1.69 -7.24 -3.36
C ILE A 150 0.81 -8.08 -2.42
N ALA A 151 0.18 -7.43 -1.45
CA ALA A 151 -0.73 -8.07 -0.51
C ALA A 151 -1.96 -8.66 -1.20
N LEU A 152 -2.57 -7.90 -2.11
CA LEU A 152 -3.76 -8.36 -2.85
C LEU A 152 -3.46 -9.62 -3.66
N ARG A 153 -2.36 -9.63 -4.43
CA ARG A 153 -1.99 -10.78 -5.27
C ARG A 153 -1.79 -12.04 -4.45
N ASP A 154 -1.17 -11.91 -3.27
CA ASP A 154 -0.94 -13.05 -2.38
C ASP A 154 -2.26 -13.60 -1.82
N SER A 155 -3.18 -12.74 -1.36
CA SER A 155 -4.51 -13.17 -0.92
C SER A 155 -5.34 -13.82 -2.02
N LEU A 156 -5.30 -13.27 -3.24
CA LEU A 156 -5.99 -13.86 -4.40
C LEU A 156 -5.39 -15.21 -4.79
N TYR A 157 -4.06 -15.34 -4.75
CA TYR A 157 -3.37 -16.61 -5.01
C TYR A 157 -3.76 -17.69 -3.98
N ASN A 158 -3.88 -17.30 -2.71
CA ASN A 158 -4.31 -18.18 -1.62
C ASN A 158 -5.84 -18.38 -1.55
N SER A 159 -6.60 -17.84 -2.51
CA SER A 159 -8.07 -17.93 -2.57
C SER A 159 -8.80 -17.34 -1.35
N ASP A 160 -8.17 -16.42 -0.62
CA ASP A 160 -8.78 -15.72 0.52
C ASP A 160 -9.46 -14.43 0.04
N LEU A 161 -10.69 -14.58 -0.45
CA LEU A 161 -11.50 -13.47 -0.94
C LEU A 161 -11.89 -12.49 0.18
N PRO A 162 -12.34 -12.92 1.39
CA PRO A 162 -12.63 -12.00 2.49
C PRO A 162 -11.41 -11.18 2.92
N GLY A 163 -10.22 -11.81 3.02
CA GLY A 163 -8.99 -11.10 3.32
C GLY A 163 -8.60 -10.09 2.23
N ALA A 164 -8.80 -10.44 0.96
CA ALA A 164 -8.55 -9.55 -0.18
C ALA A 164 -9.44 -8.28 -0.15
N ILE A 165 -10.72 -8.41 0.25
CA ILE A 165 -11.62 -7.27 0.43
C ILE A 165 -11.08 -6.36 1.54
N LYS A 166 -10.72 -6.94 2.69
CA LYS A 166 -10.20 -6.17 3.82
C LYS A 166 -8.87 -5.46 3.51
N ILE A 167 -7.98 -6.11 2.75
CA ILE A 167 -6.75 -5.48 2.24
C ILE A 167 -7.08 -4.31 1.33
N THR A 168 -8.08 -4.46 0.45
CA THR A 168 -8.55 -3.38 -0.43
C THR A 168 -9.04 -2.18 0.39
N ASP A 169 -9.81 -2.43 1.45
CA ASP A 169 -10.32 -1.37 2.33
C ASP A 169 -9.21 -0.66 3.12
N LEU A 170 -8.18 -1.38 3.55
CA LEU A 170 -7.02 -0.81 4.25
C LEU A 170 -6.04 -0.11 3.29
N THR A 171 -6.13 -0.31 1.98
CA THR A 171 -5.17 0.24 1.02
C THR A 171 -5.81 1.25 0.08
N THR A 172 -6.23 0.82 -1.12
CA THR A 172 -6.81 1.71 -2.15
C THR A 172 -8.15 2.30 -1.74
N GLY A 173 -8.88 1.62 -0.84
CA GLY A 173 -10.15 2.08 -0.27
C GLY A 173 -10.00 2.87 1.03
N HIS A 174 -8.77 3.17 1.48
CA HIS A 174 -8.52 3.90 2.72
C HIS A 174 -8.74 5.41 2.55
N PRO A 175 -9.30 6.14 3.54
CA PRO A 175 -9.57 7.58 3.44
C PRO A 175 -8.34 8.41 3.03
N ASN A 176 -7.14 8.08 3.54
CA ASN A 176 -5.92 8.79 3.18
C ASN A 176 -5.57 8.66 1.69
N TYR A 177 -5.75 7.47 1.11
CA TYR A 177 -5.50 7.22 -0.30
C TYR A 177 -6.49 7.99 -1.18
N ILE A 178 -7.76 7.97 -0.80
CA ILE A 178 -8.85 8.71 -1.48
C ILE A 178 -8.61 10.22 -1.41
N ALA A 179 -8.17 10.73 -0.25
CA ALA A 179 -7.83 12.13 -0.06
C ALA A 179 -6.64 12.54 -0.95
N GLN A 180 -5.59 11.73 -1.03
CA GLN A 180 -4.47 11.96 -1.94
C GLN A 180 -4.92 12.06 -3.39
N LYS A 181 -5.74 11.10 -3.86
CA LYS A 181 -6.30 11.13 -5.22
C LYS A 181 -7.10 12.40 -5.48
N ASN A 182 -7.87 12.85 -4.50
CA ASN A 182 -8.60 14.10 -4.61
C ASN A 182 -7.67 15.32 -4.71
N ASP A 183 -6.59 15.35 -3.93
CA ASP A 183 -5.61 16.44 -3.98
C ASP A 183 -4.84 16.45 -5.30
N ASP A 184 -4.49 15.28 -5.83
CA ASP A 184 -3.89 15.14 -7.17
C ASP A 184 -4.82 15.67 -8.26
N LEU A 185 -6.12 15.36 -8.17
CA LEU A 185 -7.14 15.90 -9.07
C LEU A 185 -7.19 17.43 -8.97
N ARG A 186 -7.28 17.98 -7.76
CA ARG A 186 -7.33 19.43 -7.52
C ARG A 186 -6.09 20.15 -8.04
N ARG A 187 -4.89 19.60 -7.78
CA ARG A 187 -3.62 20.13 -8.29
C ARG A 187 -3.58 20.10 -9.82
N GLY A 188 -4.06 19.02 -10.44
CA GLY A 188 -4.18 18.91 -11.89
C GLY A 188 -5.08 20.00 -12.47
N THR A 189 -6.29 20.15 -11.93
CA THR A 189 -7.25 21.17 -12.38
C THR A 189 -6.72 22.59 -12.16
N LEU A 190 -6.09 22.86 -11.01
CA LEU A 190 -5.52 24.18 -10.71
C LEU A 190 -4.36 24.53 -11.65
N LYS A 191 -3.48 23.57 -11.95
CA LYS A 191 -2.40 23.76 -12.93
C LYS A 191 -2.94 24.08 -14.31
N LEU A 192 -3.98 23.37 -14.75
CA LEU A 192 -4.63 23.63 -16.03
C LEU A 192 -5.25 25.03 -16.07
N ALA A 193 -6.07 25.39 -15.08
CA ALA A 193 -6.68 26.71 -15.00
C ALA A 193 -5.63 27.83 -14.91
N GLY A 194 -4.60 27.67 -14.08
CA GLY A 194 -3.52 28.63 -13.94
C GLY A 194 -2.71 28.80 -15.23
N SER A 195 -2.41 27.71 -15.93
CA SER A 195 -1.73 27.78 -17.23
C SER A 195 -2.59 28.47 -18.29
N ALA A 196 -3.89 28.18 -18.35
CA ALA A 196 -4.82 28.82 -19.27
C ALA A 196 -4.91 30.33 -19.01
N ILE A 197 -5.07 30.73 -17.74
CA ILE A 197 -5.12 32.14 -17.34
C ILE A 197 -3.79 32.83 -17.63
N GLY A 198 -2.66 32.23 -17.27
CA GLY A 198 -1.34 32.79 -17.47
C GLY A 198 -1.01 33.02 -18.94
N ILE A 199 -1.30 32.04 -19.81
CA ILE A 199 -1.08 32.18 -21.24
C ILE A 199 -2.05 33.22 -21.83
N THR A 200 -3.31 33.25 -21.39
CA THR A 200 -4.28 34.25 -21.86
C THR A 200 -3.86 35.68 -21.47
N LEU A 201 -3.40 35.88 -20.24
CA LEU A 201 -2.90 37.18 -19.77
C LEU A 201 -1.61 37.58 -20.48
N PHE A 202 -0.67 36.65 -20.69
CA PHE A 202 0.54 36.91 -21.46
C PHE A 202 0.24 37.29 -22.91
N LEU A 203 -0.68 36.57 -23.57
CA LEU A 203 -1.08 36.86 -24.94
C LEU A 203 -1.82 38.20 -25.08
N LYS A 204 -2.68 38.54 -24.11
CA LYS A 204 -3.52 39.74 -24.20
C LYS A 204 -2.81 41.00 -23.70
N LEU A 205 -2.08 40.92 -22.60
CA LEU A 205 -1.45 42.09 -21.96
C LEU A 205 0.06 42.12 -22.23
N GLY A 206 0.74 40.98 -22.16
CA GLY A 206 2.19 40.90 -22.39
C GLY A 206 2.59 41.24 -23.82
N VAL A 207 1.94 40.64 -24.81
CA VAL A 207 2.24 40.92 -26.23
C VAL A 207 1.94 42.38 -26.60
N GLN A 208 0.82 42.92 -26.09
CA GLN A 208 0.43 44.32 -26.32
C GLN A 208 1.49 45.29 -25.75
N GLN A 209 1.93 45.07 -24.51
CA GLN A 209 2.88 45.93 -23.83
C GLN A 209 4.30 45.87 -24.44
N ILE A 210 4.70 44.71 -24.98
CA ILE A 210 6.00 44.56 -25.66
C ILE A 210 5.98 45.21 -27.06
N ILE A 211 4.84 45.21 -27.74
CA ILE A 211 4.63 45.97 -28.99
C ILE A 211 4.66 47.47 -28.70
N GLU A 212 4.01 47.92 -27.62
CA GLU A 212 4.01 49.33 -27.21
C GLU A 212 5.41 49.82 -26.77
N MET A 213 6.25 48.93 -26.21
CA MET A 213 7.67 49.19 -25.95
C MET A 213 8.56 49.22 -27.21
N GLY A 214 7.99 48.96 -28.40
CA GLY A 214 8.71 49.01 -29.68
C GLY A 214 9.64 47.81 -29.94
N TRP A 215 9.63 46.80 -29.07
CA TRP A 215 10.49 45.61 -29.20
C TRP A 215 9.92 44.56 -30.16
N LEU A 216 8.63 44.66 -30.49
CA LEU A 216 7.91 43.76 -31.40
C LEU A 216 7.09 44.56 -32.42
N ALA A 217 7.12 44.14 -33.68
CA ALA A 217 6.41 44.82 -34.75
C ALA A 217 4.87 44.73 -34.55
N PRO A 218 4.08 45.76 -34.93
CA PRO A 218 2.62 45.77 -34.76
C PRO A 218 1.89 44.59 -35.41
N THR A 219 2.46 43.99 -36.45
CA THR A 219 1.97 42.77 -37.11
C THR A 219 1.85 41.56 -36.17
N TRP A 220 2.54 41.58 -35.03
CA TRP A 220 2.46 40.54 -34.01
C TRP A 220 1.15 40.55 -33.18
N GLN A 221 0.33 41.61 -33.26
CA GLN A 221 -1.01 41.59 -32.66
C GLN A 221 -1.87 40.46 -33.25
N HIS A 222 -1.74 40.19 -34.55
CA HIS A 222 -2.45 39.09 -35.21
C HIS A 222 -1.96 37.70 -34.76
N LEU A 223 -0.68 37.57 -34.36
CA LEU A 223 -0.18 36.35 -33.74
C LEU A 223 -0.82 36.08 -32.38
N GLY A 224 -1.21 37.11 -31.62
CA GLY A 224 -1.96 36.95 -30.37
C GLY A 224 -3.29 36.23 -30.56
N SER A 225 -4.03 36.58 -31.62
CA SER A 225 -5.29 35.94 -32.01
C SER A 225 -5.09 34.48 -32.47
N ILE A 226 -4.08 34.22 -33.30
CA ILE A 226 -3.75 32.87 -33.77
C ILE A 226 -3.31 31.98 -32.60
N ASN A 227 -2.45 32.49 -31.70
CA ASN A 227 -2.00 31.77 -30.53
C ASN A 227 -3.13 31.50 -29.53
N ALA A 228 -4.08 32.44 -29.36
CA ALA A 228 -5.27 32.20 -28.56
C ALA A 228 -6.14 31.09 -29.17
N MET A 229 -6.32 31.07 -30.50
CA MET A 229 -7.05 30.02 -31.20
C MET A 229 -6.37 28.66 -31.05
N VAL A 230 -5.04 28.59 -31.22
CA VAL A 230 -4.24 27.38 -31.00
C VAL A 230 -4.30 26.93 -29.54
N LEU A 231 -4.26 27.85 -28.59
CA LEU A 231 -4.36 27.52 -27.16
C LEU A 231 -5.75 27.01 -26.80
N THR A 232 -6.82 27.63 -27.30
CA THR A 232 -8.19 27.12 -27.13
C THR A 232 -8.31 25.73 -27.72
N TYR A 233 -7.72 25.48 -28.90
CA TYR A 233 -7.67 24.15 -29.49
C TYR A 233 -6.92 23.15 -28.60
N ILE A 234 -5.72 23.49 -28.10
CA ILE A 234 -4.94 22.65 -27.20
C ILE A 234 -5.68 22.40 -25.88
N LEU A 235 -6.34 23.40 -25.31
CA LEU A 235 -7.16 23.25 -24.09
C LEU A 235 -8.33 22.31 -24.36
N ASN A 236 -9.03 22.47 -25.48
CA ASN A 236 -10.14 21.61 -25.87
C ASN A 236 -9.64 20.17 -26.12
N SER A 237 -8.55 19.99 -26.87
CA SER A 237 -7.91 18.68 -27.09
C SER A 237 -7.38 18.06 -25.79
N SER A 238 -6.82 18.84 -24.88
CA SER A 238 -6.33 18.36 -23.59
C SER A 238 -7.48 17.94 -22.67
N PHE A 239 -8.61 18.65 -22.73
CA PHE A 239 -9.86 18.25 -22.10
C PHE A 239 -10.36 16.93 -22.68
N PHE A 240 -10.39 16.78 -24.01
CA PHE A 240 -10.74 15.50 -24.66
C PHE A 240 -9.80 14.36 -24.27
N VAL A 241 -8.47 14.58 -24.29
CA VAL A 241 -7.49 13.57 -23.86
C VAL A 241 -7.71 13.18 -22.40
N THR A 242 -8.04 14.15 -21.55
CA THR A 242 -8.33 13.93 -20.14
C THR A 242 -9.61 13.11 -19.98
N VAL A 243 -10.70 13.47 -20.67
CA VAL A 243 -11.96 12.71 -20.71
C VAL A 243 -11.73 11.30 -21.23
N VAL A 244 -10.93 11.11 -22.28
CA VAL A 244 -10.58 9.79 -22.82
C VAL A 244 -9.75 8.99 -21.84
N LYS A 245 -8.78 9.59 -21.14
CA LYS A 245 -8.01 8.92 -20.08
C LYS A 245 -8.91 8.54 -18.90
N PHE A 246 -9.82 9.41 -18.49
CA PHE A 246 -10.84 9.11 -17.48
C PHE A 246 -11.74 7.96 -17.93
N GLY A 247 -12.22 7.99 -19.17
CA GLY A 247 -13.06 6.93 -19.76
C GLY A 247 -12.32 5.59 -19.88
N ARG A 248 -11.04 5.60 -20.27
CA ARG A 248 -10.19 4.39 -20.30
C ARG A 248 -9.93 3.85 -18.90
N GLN A 249 -9.64 4.72 -17.93
CA GLN A 249 -9.50 4.32 -16.53
C GLN A 249 -10.80 3.69 -16.03
N LEU A 250 -11.95 4.28 -16.35
CA LEU A 250 -13.27 3.77 -15.98
C LEU A 250 -13.55 2.38 -16.58
N SER A 251 -13.35 2.24 -17.89
CA SER A 251 -13.54 0.99 -18.62
C SER A 251 -12.58 -0.10 -18.13
N SER A 252 -11.33 0.27 -17.80
CA SER A 252 -10.33 -0.66 -17.27
C SER A 252 -10.53 -1.02 -15.79
N ALA A 253 -11.16 -0.14 -15.01
CA ALA A 253 -11.30 -0.31 -13.57
C ALA A 253 -12.44 -1.26 -13.19
N GLY A 254 -13.58 -1.21 -13.89
CA GLY A 254 -14.71 -2.11 -13.64
C GLY A 254 -14.68 -3.44 -14.40
N GLY A 255 -13.91 -3.48 -15.49
CA GLY A 255 -13.83 -4.64 -16.37
C GLY A 255 -15.20 -5.13 -16.84
N ASN A 256 -15.40 -6.44 -16.80
CA ASN A 256 -16.65 -7.10 -17.18
C ASN A 256 -17.55 -7.44 -15.99
N PHE A 257 -17.13 -7.12 -14.76
CA PHE A 257 -17.81 -7.60 -13.54
C PHE A 257 -18.54 -6.48 -12.81
N LEU A 258 -17.96 -5.27 -12.75
CA LEU A 258 -18.48 -4.16 -11.96
C LEU A 258 -18.67 -2.89 -12.78
N THR A 259 -19.68 -2.12 -12.41
CA THR A 259 -19.90 -0.74 -12.86
C THR A 259 -20.20 0.14 -11.64
N TRP A 260 -20.09 1.47 -11.80
CA TRP A 260 -20.57 2.39 -10.79
C TRP A 260 -22.10 2.45 -10.79
N GLN A 261 -22.67 2.65 -9.60
CA GLN A 261 -24.10 2.92 -9.46
C GLN A 261 -24.49 4.16 -10.29
N LYS A 262 -25.61 4.06 -11.01
CA LYS A 262 -26.17 5.17 -11.79
C LYS A 262 -26.39 6.39 -10.88
N GLY A 263 -25.91 7.56 -11.29
CA GLY A 263 -25.97 8.80 -10.49
C GLY A 263 -24.72 9.08 -9.64
N THR A 264 -23.73 8.17 -9.64
CA THR A 264 -22.43 8.44 -8.99
C THR A 264 -21.65 9.51 -9.76
N PHE A 265 -21.16 10.55 -9.06
CA PHE A 265 -20.41 11.64 -9.69
C PHE A 265 -19.04 11.19 -10.23
N TYR A 266 -18.62 11.76 -11.38
CA TYR A 266 -17.31 11.48 -12.01
C TYR A 266 -16.09 11.71 -11.10
N THR A 267 -16.20 12.63 -10.14
CA THR A 267 -15.14 12.87 -9.16
C THR A 267 -14.95 11.66 -8.23
N HIS A 268 -16.03 10.95 -7.89
CA HIS A 268 -15.96 9.70 -7.15
C HIS A 268 -15.30 8.60 -8.01
N TRP A 269 -15.66 8.51 -9.29
CA TRP A 269 -15.08 7.51 -10.20
C TRP A 269 -13.56 7.59 -10.24
N TYR A 270 -13.00 8.80 -10.33
CA TYR A 270 -11.56 8.98 -10.33
C TYR A 270 -10.91 8.60 -8.99
N ARG A 271 -11.48 9.08 -7.88
CA ARG A 271 -10.93 8.86 -6.54
C ARG A 271 -10.91 7.37 -6.17
N HIS A 272 -11.92 6.63 -6.60
CA HIS A 272 -12.14 5.22 -6.26
C HIS A 272 -11.82 4.25 -7.40
N ALA A 273 -11.20 4.71 -8.50
CA ALA A 273 -10.88 3.86 -9.65
C ALA A 273 -9.99 2.66 -9.29
N ASP A 274 -8.99 2.86 -8.42
CA ASP A 274 -8.09 1.79 -8.01
C ASP A 274 -8.77 0.79 -7.06
N GLU A 275 -9.70 1.26 -6.21
CA GLU A 275 -10.54 0.40 -5.37
C GLU A 275 -11.45 -0.48 -6.24
N MET A 276 -12.12 0.10 -7.24
CA MET A 276 -12.93 -0.65 -8.20
C MET A 276 -12.10 -1.69 -8.96
N ALA A 277 -10.88 -1.35 -9.37
CA ALA A 277 -9.97 -2.28 -10.04
C ALA A 277 -9.61 -3.48 -9.15
N PHE A 278 -9.42 -3.26 -7.85
CA PHE A 278 -9.14 -4.33 -6.89
C PHE A 278 -10.37 -5.21 -6.68
N CYS A 279 -11.54 -4.62 -6.46
CA CYS A 279 -12.82 -5.34 -6.34
C CYS A 279 -13.12 -6.20 -7.58
N THR A 280 -12.86 -5.65 -8.77
CA THR A 280 -13.05 -6.37 -10.05
C THR A 280 -12.15 -7.60 -10.13
N LYS A 281 -10.90 -7.51 -9.65
CA LYS A 281 -9.99 -8.67 -9.61
C LYS A 281 -10.39 -9.72 -8.58
N ILE A 282 -10.99 -9.31 -7.47
CA ILE A 282 -11.59 -10.23 -6.49
C ILE A 282 -12.76 -10.99 -7.13
N MET A 283 -13.65 -10.30 -7.85
CA MET A 283 -14.74 -10.95 -8.58
C MET A 283 -14.24 -11.87 -9.71
N GLU A 284 -13.20 -11.47 -10.43
CA GLU A 284 -12.58 -12.33 -11.44
C GLU A 284 -12.01 -13.62 -10.82
N ALA A 285 -11.38 -13.52 -9.64
CA ALA A 285 -10.86 -14.68 -8.92
C ALA A 285 -11.98 -15.59 -8.42
N ASP A 286 -13.05 -15.04 -7.87
CA ASP A 286 -14.22 -15.80 -7.39
C ASP A 286 -14.88 -16.63 -8.51
N VAL A 287 -15.09 -16.05 -9.70
CA VAL A 287 -15.59 -16.79 -10.87
C VAL A 287 -14.67 -17.94 -11.25
N LYS A 288 -13.35 -17.69 -11.25
CA LYS A 288 -12.36 -18.73 -11.60
C LYS A 288 -12.28 -19.84 -10.56
N LEU A 289 -12.46 -19.53 -9.28
CA LEU A 289 -12.43 -20.50 -8.18
C LEU A 289 -13.68 -21.39 -8.17
N ASN A 290 -14.86 -20.79 -8.39
CA ASN A 290 -16.12 -21.52 -8.36
C ASN A 290 -16.45 -22.22 -9.69
N GLY A 291 -15.76 -21.88 -10.78
CA GLY A 291 -15.99 -22.47 -12.11
C GLY A 291 -17.36 -22.15 -12.71
N GLY A 292 -18.14 -21.26 -12.09
CA GLY A 292 -19.47 -20.86 -12.51
C GLY A 292 -19.46 -19.60 -13.40
N PRO A 293 -20.56 -19.29 -14.10
CA PRO A 293 -20.68 -18.08 -14.93
C PRO A 293 -21.02 -16.82 -14.12
N GLU A 294 -21.14 -16.93 -12.79
CA GLU A 294 -21.61 -15.88 -11.89
C GLU A 294 -20.74 -15.81 -10.64
N ASN A 295 -20.72 -14.62 -10.05
CA ASN A 295 -20.08 -14.38 -8.78
C ASN A 295 -20.92 -14.89 -7.62
N SER A 296 -20.25 -15.29 -6.54
CA SER A 296 -20.87 -15.69 -5.28
C SER A 296 -21.79 -14.59 -4.76
N ALA A 297 -23.02 -14.95 -4.35
CA ALA A 297 -24.01 -13.99 -3.86
C ALA A 297 -23.50 -13.13 -2.70
N TRP A 298 -22.80 -13.75 -1.73
CA TRP A 298 -22.21 -13.05 -0.59
C TRP A 298 -21.19 -11.98 -1.01
N LEU A 299 -20.41 -12.24 -2.07
CA LEU A 299 -19.39 -11.33 -2.56
C LEU A 299 -20.05 -10.13 -3.27
N VAL A 300 -21.10 -10.39 -4.05
CA VAL A 300 -21.89 -9.34 -4.70
C VAL A 300 -22.58 -8.47 -3.65
N GLU A 301 -23.15 -9.07 -2.60
CA GLU A 301 -23.80 -8.34 -1.49
C GLU A 301 -22.81 -7.46 -0.71
N GLU A 302 -21.58 -7.94 -0.48
CA GLU A 302 -20.54 -7.17 0.20
C GLU A 302 -20.00 -6.02 -0.66
N LEU A 303 -19.73 -6.27 -1.95
CA LEU A 303 -19.14 -5.26 -2.83
C LEU A 303 -20.14 -4.24 -3.36
N CYS A 304 -21.36 -4.67 -3.66
CA CYS A 304 -22.41 -3.85 -4.31
C CYS A 304 -23.48 -3.38 -3.33
N ARG A 305 -23.15 -3.31 -2.04
CA ARG A 305 -24.08 -2.85 -1.00
C ARG A 305 -24.61 -1.45 -1.32
N LYS A 306 -25.92 -1.29 -1.20
CA LYS A 306 -26.62 -0.02 -1.37
C LYS A 306 -26.76 0.68 -0.03
N ASP A 307 -26.79 2.02 -0.06
CA ASP A 307 -27.11 2.79 1.15
C ASP A 307 -28.61 2.67 1.41
N ASP A 308 -28.98 2.20 2.61
CA ASP A 308 -30.38 2.08 3.02
C ASP A 308 -31.11 3.44 2.96
N ARG A 309 -30.37 4.54 3.12
CA ARG A 309 -30.89 5.92 3.06
C ARG A 309 -31.28 6.38 1.66
N LEU A 310 -30.91 5.66 0.60
CA LEU A 310 -31.38 5.98 -0.76
C LEU A 310 -32.90 5.79 -0.89
N ALA A 311 -33.49 4.87 -0.13
CA ALA A 311 -34.93 4.67 -0.13
C ALA A 311 -35.71 5.91 0.37
N GLU A 312 -35.03 6.83 1.07
CA GLU A 312 -35.59 8.05 1.65
C GLU A 312 -35.37 9.30 0.76
N GLY A 313 -34.87 9.13 -0.47
CA GLY A 313 -34.69 10.23 -1.44
C GLY A 313 -33.38 11.02 -1.29
N GLY A 314 -32.40 10.49 -0.55
CA GLY A 314 -31.08 11.10 -0.38
C GLY A 314 -30.16 10.95 -1.61
N ASN A 315 -29.15 11.83 -1.71
CA ASN A 315 -28.08 11.69 -2.70
C ASN A 315 -27.19 10.47 -2.39
N LEU A 316 -26.74 9.77 -3.44
CA LEU A 316 -25.74 8.69 -3.35
C LEU A 316 -24.48 9.16 -2.62
N ARG A 317 -24.12 8.50 -1.52
CA ARG A 317 -22.91 8.78 -0.75
C ARG A 317 -22.19 7.47 -0.42
N ALA A 318 -20.89 7.45 -0.68
CA ALA A 318 -20.02 6.42 -0.13
C ALA A 318 -19.85 6.66 1.38
N GLY A 319 -19.73 5.58 2.14
CA GLY A 319 -19.69 5.66 3.59
C GLY A 319 -19.80 4.30 4.24
N PHE A 320 -20.39 4.25 5.43
CA PHE A 320 -20.65 3.02 6.15
C PHE A 320 -22.15 2.92 6.46
N THR A 321 -22.70 1.72 6.38
CA THR A 321 -24.04 1.42 6.89
C THR A 321 -24.09 1.60 8.40
N ARG A 322 -25.30 1.60 8.98
CA ARG A 322 -25.48 1.61 10.44
C ARG A 322 -24.73 0.47 11.14
N ASP A 323 -24.64 -0.68 10.47
CA ASP A 323 -24.01 -1.88 11.00
C ASP A 323 -22.49 -1.92 10.74
N GLY A 324 -21.91 -0.82 10.23
CA GLY A 324 -20.46 -0.66 10.06
C GLY A 324 -19.89 -1.23 8.76
N TYR A 325 -20.73 -1.61 7.81
CA TYR A 325 -20.27 -2.15 6.53
C TYR A 325 -20.08 -1.06 5.48
N LYS A 326 -19.09 -1.23 4.61
CA LYS A 326 -18.70 -0.18 3.66
C LYS A 326 -19.61 -0.15 2.44
N ILE A 327 -20.09 1.05 2.09
CA ILE A 327 -20.84 1.34 0.87
C ILE A 327 -19.88 1.90 -0.18
N ARG A 328 -19.67 1.14 -1.27
CA ARG A 328 -18.68 1.46 -2.32
C ARG A 328 -19.28 2.09 -3.58
N LEU A 329 -20.62 2.16 -3.66
CA LEU A 329 -21.37 2.63 -4.83
C LEU A 329 -21.10 1.83 -6.12
N LEU A 330 -20.90 0.52 -5.95
CA LEU A 330 -20.69 -0.42 -7.05
C LEU A 330 -22.00 -1.15 -7.38
N GLU A 331 -22.14 -1.55 -8.64
CA GLU A 331 -23.21 -2.39 -9.15
C GLU A 331 -22.61 -3.51 -10.03
N PRO A 332 -23.18 -4.72 -10.01
CA PRO A 332 -22.78 -5.76 -10.95
C PRO A 332 -23.10 -5.29 -12.37
N LYS A 333 -22.21 -5.59 -13.31
CA LYS A 333 -22.41 -5.23 -14.71
C LYS A 333 -23.46 -6.17 -15.35
N ASP A 334 -24.48 -5.60 -15.98
CA ASP A 334 -25.53 -6.38 -16.65
C ASP A 334 -24.95 -7.23 -17.79
N LYS A 335 -25.23 -8.54 -17.78
CA LYS A 335 -24.75 -9.50 -18.81
C LYS A 335 -25.16 -9.11 -20.25
N TRP A 336 -26.30 -8.43 -20.42
CA TRP A 336 -26.80 -7.98 -21.73
C TRP A 336 -25.92 -6.91 -22.42
N GLN A 337 -25.15 -6.14 -21.64
CA GLN A 337 -24.21 -5.14 -22.18
C GLN A 337 -22.86 -5.74 -22.58
N ILE A 338 -22.55 -6.97 -22.14
CA ILE A 338 -21.30 -7.65 -22.47
C ILE A 338 -21.35 -8.21 -23.90
N VAL A 339 -22.51 -8.73 -24.31
CA VAL A 339 -22.73 -9.31 -25.65
C VAL A 339 -22.66 -8.25 -26.77
N THR A 340 -23.07 -7.02 -26.49
CA THR A 340 -23.06 -5.91 -27.47
C THR A 340 -21.70 -5.23 -27.65
N SER A 341 -20.70 -5.58 -26.84
CA SER A 341 -19.32 -5.06 -26.98
C SER A 341 -18.38 -6.01 -27.76
N LEU A 342 -18.91 -7.15 -28.23
CA LEU A 342 -18.21 -8.17 -29.01
C LEU A 342 -18.73 -8.29 -30.46
N VAL A 343 -19.61 -7.38 -30.88
CA VAL A 343 -20.02 -7.14 -32.27
C VAL A 343 -19.63 -5.71 -32.62
#